data_AF-A0A955U215-F1
#
_entry.id   AF-A0A955U215-F1
#
_cell.length_a   1.000
_cell.length_b   1.000
_cell.length_c   1.000
_cell.angle_alpha   90.00
_cell.angle_beta   90.00
_cell.angle_gamma   90.00
#
_symmetry.space_group_name_H-M   'P 1'
#
loop_
_entity.id
_entity.type
_entity.pdbx_description
1 polymer ?
#
loop_
_entity_poly.entity_id
_entity_poly.type
_entity_poly.pdbx_seq_one_letter_code
_entity_poly.pdbx_strand_id
1 'polypeptide(L)'
;MKIRRGGSLLGEFPTRSLIEKIRTGELNERDEFSGDGCHWTRLGLHPQLKSYFSEEAEPSEPPGFRRQLEQMVDLLDDLNTK
;
A
#
# COMPACT_ATOMS: atom_id res chain seq x y z
N MET A 1 -19.85 4.17 3.44
CA MET A 1 -19.07 5.12 2.61
C MET A 1 -19.30 4.76 1.16
N LYS A 2 -19.95 5.62 0.39
CA LYS A 2 -20.24 5.37 -1.02
C LYS A 2 -19.01 5.66 -1.85
N ILE A 3 -18.69 4.78 -2.80
CA ILE A 3 -17.57 4.94 -3.72
C ILE A 3 -18.09 4.93 -5.16
N ARG A 4 -17.54 5.81 -5.99
CA ARG A 4 -17.81 5.85 -7.43
C ARG A 4 -16.53 6.03 -8.23
N ARG A 5 -16.55 5.56 -9.48
CA ARG A 5 -15.48 5.72 -10.47
C ARG A 5 -16.05 6.33 -11.73
N GLY A 6 -15.62 7.55 -12.07
CA GLY A 6 -16.05 8.25 -13.28
C GLY A 6 -17.58 8.40 -13.40
N GLY A 7 -18.28 8.60 -12.27
CA GLY A 7 -19.74 8.71 -12.24
C GLY A 7 -20.52 7.40 -12.06
N SER A 8 -19.86 6.24 -12.16
CA SER A 8 -20.49 4.94 -11.87
C SER A 8 -20.32 4.57 -10.41
N LEU A 9 -21.41 4.26 -9.70
CA LEU A 9 -21.36 3.82 -8.32
C LEU A 9 -20.73 2.41 -8.25
N LEU A 10 -19.60 2.28 -7.58
CA LEU A 10 -18.93 0.98 -7.35
C LEU A 10 -19.61 0.22 -6.22
N GLY A 11 -20.14 0.94 -5.23
CA GLY A 11 -20.86 0.37 -4.11
C GLY A 11 -20.68 1.17 -2.83
N GLU A 12 -21.16 0.61 -1.73
CA GLU A 12 -20.95 1.15 -0.40
C GLU A 12 -20.01 0.24 0.40
N PHE A 13 -18.94 0.83 0.91
CA PHE A 13 -17.92 0.14 1.68
C PHE A 13 -17.78 0.74 3.09
N PRO A 14 -17.40 -0.07 4.08
CA PRO A 14 -17.00 0.45 5.38
C PRO A 14 -15.64 1.14 5.28
N THR A 15 -15.47 2.23 6.05
CA THR A 15 -14.23 3.04 6.05
C THR A 15 -12.99 2.21 6.36
N ARG A 16 -13.12 1.21 7.24
CA ARG A 16 -12.02 0.32 7.65
C ARG A 16 -11.51 -0.55 6.49
N SER A 17 -12.37 -0.92 5.56
CA SER A 17 -12.01 -1.76 4.41
C SER A 17 -11.47 -0.96 3.22
N LEU A 18 -11.52 0.39 3.25
CA LEU A 18 -10.99 1.21 2.16
C LEU A 18 -9.47 1.01 1.99
N ILE A 19 -8.73 0.95 3.10
CA ILE A 19 -7.27 0.80 3.07
C ILE A 19 -6.89 -0.54 2.42
N GLU A 20 -7.57 -1.62 2.81
CA GLU A 20 -7.35 -2.95 2.23
C GLU A 20 -7.70 -2.97 0.74
N LYS A 21 -8.78 -2.31 0.34
CA LYS A 21 -9.19 -2.18 -1.08
C LYS A 21 -8.23 -1.33 -1.91
N ILE A 22 -7.59 -0.33 -1.31
CA ILE A 22 -6.53 0.44 -1.97
C ILE A 22 -5.29 -0.43 -2.15
N ARG A 23 -4.85 -1.12 -1.10
CA ARG A 23 -3.69 -2.03 -1.13
C ARG A 23 -3.85 -3.20 -2.10
N THR A 24 -5.05 -3.75 -2.20
CA THR A 24 -5.37 -4.83 -3.16
C THR A 24 -5.55 -4.33 -4.59
N GLY A 25 -5.53 -3.00 -4.81
CA GLY A 25 -5.69 -2.39 -6.13
C GLY A 25 -7.13 -2.33 -6.64
N GLU A 26 -8.12 -2.68 -5.81
CA GLU A 26 -9.54 -2.57 -6.16
C GLU A 26 -9.97 -1.10 -6.29
N LEU A 27 -9.41 -0.23 -5.44
CA LEU A 27 -9.62 1.21 -5.43
C LEU A 27 -8.39 1.97 -5.91
N ASN A 28 -8.64 2.98 -6.74
CA ASN A 28 -7.63 3.84 -7.35
C ASN A 28 -7.69 5.26 -6.78
N GLU A 29 -6.57 5.98 -6.90
CA GLU A 29 -6.44 7.38 -6.45
C GLU A 29 -7.47 8.33 -7.12
N ARG A 30 -7.94 7.95 -8.32
CA ARG A 30 -8.92 8.70 -9.12
C ARG A 30 -10.36 8.42 -8.72
N ASP A 31 -10.60 7.40 -7.90
CA ASP A 31 -11.94 7.08 -7.42
C ASP A 31 -12.39 8.12 -6.41
N GLU A 32 -13.70 8.27 -6.29
CA GLU A 32 -14.32 9.28 -5.45
C GLU A 32 -15.12 8.62 -4.33
N PHE A 33 -15.07 9.20 -3.13
CA PHE A 33 -15.84 8.77 -1.98
C PHE A 33 -16.79 9.85 -1.50
N SER A 34 -17.90 9.42 -0.92
CA SER A 34 -18.91 10.28 -0.32
C SER A 34 -19.53 9.62 0.90
N GLY A 35 -19.71 10.39 1.98
CA GLY A 35 -20.44 9.94 3.17
C GLY A 35 -21.95 10.10 3.01
N ASP A 36 -22.37 11.13 2.30
CA ASP A 36 -23.74 11.59 2.12
C ASP A 36 -24.33 11.22 0.73
N GLY A 37 -23.47 10.89 -0.24
CA GLY A 37 -23.85 10.60 -1.63
C GLY A 37 -24.02 11.85 -2.50
N CYS A 38 -23.88 13.06 -1.95
CA CYS A 38 -23.97 14.32 -2.69
C CYS A 38 -22.59 14.94 -2.88
N HIS A 39 -21.74 14.94 -1.85
CA HIS A 39 -20.39 15.50 -1.91
C HIS A 39 -19.35 14.41 -2.17
N TRP A 40 -18.71 14.47 -3.33
CA TRP A 40 -17.76 13.46 -3.77
C TRP A 40 -16.35 14.03 -3.79
N THR A 41 -15.43 13.32 -3.14
CA THR A 41 -14.02 13.72 -3.02
C THR A 41 -13.14 12.60 -3.54
N ARG A 42 -12.10 12.94 -4.32
CA ARG A 42 -11.14 11.93 -4.81
C ARG A 42 -10.36 11.32 -3.65
N LEU A 43 -10.20 10.00 -3.66
CA LEU A 43 -9.43 9.27 -2.65
C LEU A 43 -7.98 9.75 -2.59
N GLY A 44 -7.34 10.01 -3.74
CA GLY A 44 -5.96 10.50 -3.81
C GLY A 44 -5.76 11.94 -3.30
N LEU A 45 -6.82 12.73 -3.15
CA LEU A 45 -6.77 14.05 -2.53
C LEU A 45 -6.94 14.00 -1.01
N HIS A 46 -7.40 12.86 -0.47
CA HIS A 46 -7.61 12.73 0.96
C HIS A 46 -6.26 12.56 1.69
N PRO A 47 -5.94 13.43 2.66
CA PRO A 47 -4.59 13.49 3.25
C PRO A 47 -4.16 12.17 3.90
N GLN A 48 -5.10 11.41 4.46
CA GLN A 48 -4.79 10.11 5.08
C GLN A 48 -4.73 8.96 4.07
N LEU A 49 -5.43 9.05 2.93
CA LEU A 49 -5.50 7.94 1.98
C LEU A 49 -4.43 8.05 0.90
N LYS A 50 -3.99 9.28 0.58
CA LYS A 50 -2.92 9.55 -0.37
C LYS A 50 -1.66 8.72 -0.12
N SER A 51 -1.28 8.52 1.15
CA SER A 51 -0.10 7.72 1.52
C SER A 51 -0.20 6.25 1.15
N TYR A 52 -1.42 5.72 1.00
CA TYR A 52 -1.64 4.31 0.61
C TYR A 52 -1.69 4.11 -0.91
N PHE A 53 -1.81 5.18 -1.70
CA PHE A 53 -1.70 5.10 -3.16
C PHE A 53 -0.24 5.21 -3.63
N SER A 54 0.64 5.72 -2.78
CA SER A 54 2.09 5.81 -3.02
C SER A 54 2.79 4.56 -2.49
N GLU A 55 2.39 3.37 -2.94
CA GLU A 55 3.17 2.15 -2.73
C GLU A 55 4.19 2.01 -3.86
N GLU A 56 5.27 2.81 -3.75
CA GLU A 56 6.58 2.47 -4.31
C GLU A 56 7.65 3.03 -3.38
N ALA A 57 7.73 2.42 -2.20
CA ALA A 57 9.01 2.23 -1.56
C ALA A 57 9.03 0.76 -1.15
N GLU A 58 9.41 -0.09 -2.10
CA GLU A 58 10.10 -1.34 -1.76
C GLU A 58 10.99 -1.05 -0.55
N PRO A 59 10.98 -1.89 0.50
CA PRO A 59 11.93 -1.72 1.60
C PRO A 59 13.32 -1.78 0.98
N SER A 60 13.93 -0.61 0.76
CA SER A 60 15.27 -0.54 0.21
C SER A 60 16.15 -1.20 1.26
N GLU A 61 16.73 -2.34 0.88
CA GLU A 61 17.64 -3.07 1.74
C GLU A 61 18.66 -2.05 2.29
N PRO A 62 18.82 -1.94 3.62
CA PRO A 62 19.70 -0.95 4.18
C PRO A 62 21.10 -1.14 3.58
N PRO A 63 21.82 -0.05 3.24
CA PRO A 63 23.12 -0.16 2.60
C PRO A 63 24.05 -1.02 3.45
N GLY A 64 24.50 -2.15 2.89
CA GLY A 64 25.35 -3.13 3.58
C GLY A 64 24.65 -4.42 4.03
N PHE A 65 23.32 -4.52 3.91
CA PHE A 65 22.56 -5.74 4.25
C PHE A 65 23.09 -6.99 3.55
N ARG A 66 23.37 -6.87 2.24
CA ARG A 66 23.91 -7.97 1.43
C ARG A 66 25.31 -8.41 1.85
N ARG A 67 26.18 -7.45 2.19
CA ARG A 67 27.53 -7.73 2.72
C ARG A 67 27.49 -8.45 4.07
N GLN A 68 26.58 -8.04 4.95
CA GLN A 68 26.41 -8.73 6.23
C GLN A 68 25.92 -10.17 6.02
N LEU A 69 25.01 -10.38 5.06
CA LEU A 69 24.54 -11.72 4.71
C LEU A 69 25.68 -12.60 4.19
N GLU A 70 26.52 -12.08 3.29
CA GLU A 70 27.70 -12.78 2.77
C GLU A 70 28.68 -13.16 3.89
N GLN A 71 28.98 -12.23 4.80
CA GLN A 71 29.85 -12.50 5.96
C GLN A 71 29.30 -13.58 6.90
N MET A 72 27.98 -13.63 7.08
CA MET A 72 27.34 -14.66 7.90
C MET A 72 27.38 -16.03 7.23
N VAL A 73 27.22 -16.08 5.90
CA VAL A 73 27.33 -17.33 5.12
C VAL A 73 28.76 -17.89 5.24
N ASP A 74 29.78 -17.05 5.09
CA ASP A 74 31.18 -17.48 5.23
C ASP A 74 31.48 -18.03 6.63
N LEU A 75 30.94 -17.40 7.68
CA LEU A 75 31.13 -17.87 9.06
C LEU A 75 30.44 -19.22 9.32
N LEU A 76 29.27 -19.45 8.71
CA LEU A 76 28.53 -20.70 8.81
C LEU A 76 29.23 -21.85 8.07
N ASP A 77 29.91 -21.55 6.96
CA ASP A 77 30.71 -22.53 6.21
C ASP A 77 31.93 -23.00 7.01
N ASP A 78 32.65 -22.07 7.65
CA ASP A 78 33.80 -22.37 8.53
C ASP A 78 33.40 -23.23 9.74
N LEU A 79 32.20 -23.01 10.29
CA LEU A 79 31.66 -23.78 11.42
C LEU A 79 31.23 -25.20 11.03
N ASN A 80 30.75 -25.41 9.81
CA ASN A 80 30.28 -26.72 9.33
C ASN A 80 31.41 -27.60 8.78
N THR A 81 32.60 -27.05 8.55
CA THR A 81 33.77 -27.78 8.02
C THR A 81 34.74 -28.29 9.09
N LYS A 82 34.38 -28.16 10.38
CA LYS A 82 35.14 -28.65 11.55
C LYS A 82 34.44 -29.78 12.29
#